data_AF-A0A7W4GS37-F1
#
_entry.id   AF-A0A7W4GS37-F1
#
_cell.length_a   1.000
_cell.length_b   1.000
_cell.length_c   1.000
_cell.angle_alpha   90.00
_cell.angle_beta   90.00
_cell.angle_gamma   90.00
#
_symmetry.space_group_name_H-M   'P 1'
#
loop_
_entity.id
_entity.type
_entity.pdbx_description
1 polymer ?
#
loop_
_entity_poly.entity_id
_entity_poly.type
_entity_poly.pdbx_seq_one_letter_code
_entity_poly.pdbx_strand_id
1 'polypeptide(L)' 'MTDSAFFTETLSTRDPAIFDAIRGELGRQRDEIELIASENIVSRAVL' A
#
# COMPACT_ATOMS: atom_id res chain seq x y z
N MET A 1 -23.99 -14.65 11.80
CA MET A 1 -23.14 -15.17 10.70
C MET A 1 -21.97 -14.22 10.57
N THR A 2 -20.74 -14.71 10.66
CA THR A 2 -19.55 -13.93 10.36
C THR A 2 -19.49 -13.69 8.84
N ASP A 3 -19.35 -12.44 8.43
CA ASP A 3 -19.12 -12.11 7.03
C ASP A 3 -17.70 -12.56 6.65
N SER A 4 -17.61 -13.61 5.84
CA SER A 4 -16.33 -14.15 5.35
C SER A 4 -15.56 -13.13 4.52
N ALA A 5 -16.26 -12.21 3.84
CA ALA A 5 -15.64 -11.21 2.99
C ALA A 5 -14.78 -10.24 3.82
N PHE A 6 -15.20 -9.94 5.05
CA PHE A 6 -14.45 -9.04 5.94
C PHE A 6 -12.99 -9.45 6.13
N PHE A 7 -12.70 -10.76 6.19
CA PHE A 7 -11.34 -11.28 6.42
C PHE A 7 -10.60 -11.73 5.16
N THR A 8 -11.31 -11.98 4.06
CA THR A 8 -10.73 -12.63 2.87
C THR A 8 -10.71 -11.74 1.64
N GLU A 9 -11.51 -10.68 1.62
CA GLU A 9 -11.56 -9.74 0.51
C GLU A 9 -10.31 -8.86 0.48
N THR A 10 -9.72 -8.72 -0.69
CA THR A 10 -8.56 -7.84 -0.90
C THR A 10 -8.98 -6.37 -0.96
N LEU A 11 -8.07 -5.47 -0.57
CA LEU A 11 -8.30 -4.02 -0.69
C LEU A 11 -8.60 -3.60 -2.14
N SER A 12 -7.95 -4.20 -3.14
CA SER A 12 -8.17 -3.89 -4.57
C SER A 12 -9.61 -4.11 -5.04
N THR A 13 -10.35 -5.02 -4.41
CA THR A 13 -11.75 -5.28 -4.77
C THR A 13 -12.71 -4.52 -3.87
N ARG A 14 -12.39 -4.43 -2.57
CA ARG A 14 -13.22 -3.75 -1.58
C ARG A 14 -13.23 -2.23 -1.73
N ASP A 15 -12.06 -1.65 -1.98
CA ASP A 15 -11.87 -0.20 -2.18
C ASP A 15 -10.80 0.05 -3.28
N PRO A 16 -11.21 0.01 -4.56
CA PRO A 16 -10.31 0.26 -5.68
C PRO A 16 -9.69 1.66 -5.64
N ALA A 17 -10.42 2.67 -5.14
CA ALA A 17 -9.93 4.04 -5.11
C ALA A 17 -8.75 4.21 -4.15
N ILE A 18 -8.83 3.63 -2.94
CA ILE A 18 -7.70 3.62 -2.00
C ILE A 18 -6.56 2.76 -2.53
N PHE A 19 -6.86 1.60 -3.12
CA PHE A 19 -5.83 0.74 -3.70
C PHE A 19 -5.02 1.46 -4.78
N ASP A 20 -5.69 2.20 -5.68
CA ASP A 20 -5.04 2.98 -6.73
C ASP A 20 -4.19 4.12 -6.16
N ALA A 21 -4.65 4.79 -5.11
CA ALA A 21 -3.86 5.81 -4.41
C ALA A 21 -2.57 5.22 -3.80
N ILE A 22 -2.64 4.05 -3.16
CA ILE A 22 -1.46 3.34 -2.63
C ILE A 22 -0.51 2.94 -3.75
N ARG A 23 -1.04 2.48 -4.90
CA ARG A 23 -0.23 2.15 -6.08
C ARG A 23 0.47 3.37 -6.67
N GLY A 24 -0.19 4.53 -6.68
CA GLY A 24 0.40 5.79 -7.08
C GLY A 24 1.59 6.18 -6.20
N GLU A 25 1.45 6.12 -4.87
CA GLU A 25 2.53 6.41 -3.93
C GLU A 25 3.68 5.40 -4.05
N LEU A 26 3.38 4.11 -4.24
CA LEU A 26 4.40 3.11 -4.52
C LEU A 26 5.17 3.41 -5.81
N GLY A 27 4.50 3.94 -6.82
CA GLY A 27 5.14 4.44 -8.04
C GLY A 27 6.09 5.60 -7.74
N ARG A 28 5.61 6.62 -7.02
CA ARG A 28 6.43 7.77 -6.58
C ARG A 28 7.71 7.32 -5.88
N GLN A 29 7.59 6.43 -4.88
CA GLN A 29 8.74 5.92 -4.12
C GLN A 29 9.74 5.10 -4.96
N ARG A 30 9.33 4.57 -6.12
CA ARG A 30 10.19 3.76 -7.00
C ARG A 30 10.82 4.56 -8.13
N ASP A 31 10.08 5.54 -8.64
CA ASP A 31 10.47 6.29 -9.83
C ASP A 31 11.23 7.58 -9.49
N GLU A 32 11.09 8.08 -8.25
CA GLU A 32 11.82 9.24 -7.73
C GLU A 32 13.01 8.83 -6.83
N ILE A 33 14.03 9.69 -6.74
CA ILE A 33 15.14 9.52 -5.81
C ILE A 33 14.78 10.23 -4.50
N GLU A 34 14.61 9.46 -3.44
CA GLU A 34 14.33 10.00 -2.11
C GLU A 34 15.62 10.50 -1.43
N LEU A 35 15.74 11.82 -1.25
CA LEU A 35 16.92 12.50 -0.69
C LEU A 35 16.65 13.15 0.66
N ILE A 36 15.45 12.99 1.21
CA ILE A 36 15.09 13.51 2.53
C ILE A 36 15.83 12.69 3.59
N ALA A 37 16.71 13.35 4.35
CA ALA A 37 17.62 12.67 5.28
C ALA A 37 16.94 11.88 6.41
N SER A 38 15.67 12.19 6.71
CA SER A 38 14.89 11.49 7.74
C SER A 38 14.11 10.28 7.21
N GLU A 39 14.07 10.06 5.89
CA GLU A 39 13.25 9.04 5.26
C GLU A 39 14.05 7.78 4.90
N ASN A 40 13.35 6.64 4.83
CA ASN A 40 13.92 5.35 4.47
C ASN A 40 12.83 4.38 3.96
N ILE A 41 13.23 3.29 3.31
CA ILE A 41 12.32 2.23 2.86
C ILE A 41 12.43 1.03 3.80
N VAL A 42 11.31 0.68 4.46
CA VAL A 42 11.28 -0.44 5.41
C VAL A 42 11.26 -1.80 4.69
N SER A 43 11.75 -2.83 5.39
CA SER A 43 11.66 -4.21 4.89
C SER A 43 10.23 -4.76 4.95
N ARG A 44 9.93 -5.78 4.14
CA ARG A 44 8.64 -6.49 4.20
C ARG A 44 8.37 -7.19 5.54
N ALA A 45 9.40 -7.48 6.34
CA ALA A 45 9.19 -8.05 7.67
C ALA A 45 8.68 -7.01 8.68
N VAL A 46 8.83 -5.72 8.37
CA VAL A 46 8.35 -4.60 9.18
C VAL A 46 6.96 -4.15 8.72
N LEU A 47 6.68 -4.19 7.41
CA LEU A 47 5.35 -3.95 6.83
C LEU A 47 4.33 -4.99 7.29
#